data_AF-A0A3M1URI0-F1
#
_entry.id   AF-A0A3M1URI0-F1
#
_cell.length_a   1.000
_cell.length_b   1.000
_cell.length_c   1.000
_cell.angle_alpha   90.00
_cell.angle_beta   90.00
_cell.angle_gamma   90.00
#
_symmetry.space_group_name_H-M   'P 1'
#
loop_
_entity.id
_entity.type
_entity.pdbx_description
1 polymer ?
#
loop_
_entity_poly.entity_id
_entity_poly.type
_entity_poly.pdbx_seq_one_letter_code
_entity_poly.pdbx_strand_id
1 'polypeptide(L)'
;MDIKERILAQASELFMRYGIRSVSMDEIAKALGISKKTIYQYFHNKAAIVYEVTLAHFEAEEQMQLELSKQAENALEELTLLIPYLIRSFKEIPTQLIFELQKYYPKAWQLFERHKQAFILVKVRENLERGIREGLYRANIPVELMARIRLAHIDAGLSQELFPPQEFDHGEVQLQMFELYMYGIVSDKGRALLNTYMNKVPQQIGKKE
;
A
#
# COMPACT_ATOMS: atom_id res chain seq x y z
N MET A 1 15.68 19.30 -10.53
CA MET A 1 15.39 17.87 -10.64
C MET A 1 16.47 17.25 -11.51
N ASP A 2 17.27 16.38 -10.93
CA ASP A 2 18.35 15.67 -11.62
C ASP A 2 17.78 14.78 -12.75
N ILE A 3 18.57 14.45 -13.75
CA ILE A 3 18.12 13.61 -14.87
C ILE A 3 17.76 12.19 -14.40
N LYS A 4 18.44 11.65 -13.38
CA LYS A 4 18.06 10.36 -12.76
C LYS A 4 16.63 10.42 -12.22
N GLU A 5 16.31 11.47 -11.47
CA GLU A 5 14.98 11.69 -10.90
C GLU A 5 13.91 11.84 -11.99
N ARG A 6 14.21 12.58 -13.07
CA ARG A 6 13.30 12.73 -14.21
C ARG A 6 13.00 11.39 -14.89
N ILE A 7 14.01 10.52 -15.02
CA ILE A 7 13.83 9.16 -15.55
C ILE A 7 12.90 8.35 -14.65
N LEU A 8 13.12 8.35 -13.33
CA LEU A 8 12.29 7.61 -12.38
C LEU A 8 10.84 8.12 -12.37
N ALA A 9 10.64 9.43 -12.36
CA ALA A 9 9.30 10.02 -12.38
C ALA A 9 8.53 9.66 -13.66
N GLN A 10 9.16 9.80 -14.84
CA GLN A 10 8.52 9.44 -16.09
C GLN A 10 8.26 7.94 -16.20
N ALA A 11 9.19 7.11 -15.75
CA ALA A 11 9.02 5.65 -15.75
C ALA A 11 7.85 5.24 -14.84
N SER A 12 7.74 5.84 -13.64
CA SER A 12 6.62 5.61 -12.72
C SER A 12 5.28 5.93 -13.38
N GLU A 13 5.14 7.09 -14.01
CA GLU A 13 3.91 7.47 -14.73
C GLU A 13 3.55 6.46 -15.82
N LEU A 14 4.54 6.07 -16.63
CA LEU A 14 4.33 5.09 -17.71
C LEU A 14 3.95 3.71 -17.17
N PHE A 15 4.60 3.24 -16.09
CA PHE A 15 4.28 1.96 -15.47
C PHE A 15 2.85 1.96 -14.92
N MET A 16 2.45 3.01 -14.22
CA MET A 16 1.10 3.16 -13.68
C MET A 16 0.03 3.17 -14.78
N ARG A 17 0.34 3.73 -15.95
CA ARG A 17 -0.63 3.83 -17.05
C ARG A 17 -0.70 2.60 -17.94
N TYR A 18 0.43 1.94 -18.19
CA TYR A 18 0.55 0.91 -19.24
C TYR A 18 1.01 -0.46 -18.73
N GLY A 19 1.36 -0.58 -17.45
CA GLY A 19 2.01 -1.75 -16.88
C GLY A 19 3.52 -1.74 -17.08
N ILE A 20 4.25 -2.43 -16.21
CA ILE A 20 5.72 -2.46 -16.20
C ILE A 20 6.25 -3.21 -17.43
N ARG A 21 5.57 -4.28 -17.86
CA ARG A 21 6.03 -5.10 -18.98
C ARG A 21 5.90 -4.40 -20.32
N SER A 22 4.80 -3.68 -20.52
CA SER A 22 4.50 -2.97 -21.77
C SER A 22 5.46 -1.83 -22.03
N VAL A 23 6.01 -1.22 -20.97
CA VAL A 23 6.93 -0.07 -21.09
C VAL A 23 8.36 -0.54 -21.35
N SER A 24 8.96 -0.01 -22.39
CA SER A 24 10.34 -0.23 -22.82
C SER A 24 11.24 0.95 -22.46
N MET A 25 12.55 0.72 -22.49
CA MET A 25 13.54 1.80 -22.32
C MET A 25 13.41 2.88 -23.41
N ASP A 26 12.97 2.50 -24.61
CA ASP A 26 12.78 3.43 -25.73
C ASP A 26 11.58 4.35 -25.51
N GLU A 27 10.48 3.82 -24.95
CA GLU A 27 9.30 4.63 -24.61
C GLU A 27 9.60 5.63 -23.50
N ILE A 28 10.36 5.23 -22.48
CA ILE A 28 10.81 6.16 -21.42
C ILE A 28 11.69 7.28 -22.04
N ALA A 29 12.64 6.92 -22.91
CA ALA A 29 13.50 7.89 -23.58
C ALA A 29 12.71 8.86 -24.46
N LYS A 30 11.76 8.33 -25.24
CA LYS A 30 10.88 9.10 -26.12
C LYS A 30 10.00 10.06 -25.32
N ALA A 31 9.41 9.61 -24.21
CA ALA A 31 8.58 10.45 -23.35
C ALA A 31 9.36 11.63 -22.75
N LEU A 32 10.66 11.43 -22.47
CA LEU A 32 11.54 12.47 -21.92
C LEU A 32 12.22 13.36 -22.97
N GLY A 33 12.12 13.01 -24.26
CA GLY A 33 12.87 13.68 -25.33
C GLY A 33 14.39 13.50 -25.21
N ILE A 34 14.85 12.39 -24.63
CA ILE A 34 16.28 12.08 -24.46
C ILE A 34 16.68 10.84 -25.27
N SER A 35 17.98 10.62 -25.44
CA SER A 35 18.47 9.40 -26.07
C SER A 35 18.38 8.20 -25.13
N LYS A 36 18.15 7.01 -25.67
CA LYS A 36 18.26 5.75 -24.91
C LYS A 36 19.63 5.59 -24.24
N LYS A 37 20.69 6.06 -24.91
CA LYS A 37 22.07 6.10 -24.38
C LYS A 37 22.15 6.92 -23.09
N THR A 38 21.41 8.03 -23.00
CA THR A 38 21.34 8.85 -21.79
C THR A 38 20.76 8.05 -20.63
N ILE A 39 19.69 7.27 -20.85
CA ILE A 39 19.13 6.42 -19.77
C ILE A 39 20.15 5.38 -19.30
N TYR A 40 20.85 4.73 -20.23
CA TYR A 40 21.86 3.71 -19.88
C TYR A 40 23.08 4.24 -19.12
N GLN A 41 23.30 5.56 -19.09
CA GLN A 41 24.32 6.16 -18.22
C GLN A 41 23.93 6.08 -16.74
N TYR A 42 22.64 6.02 -16.43
CA TYR A 42 22.11 6.00 -15.06
C TYR A 42 21.57 4.62 -14.65
N PHE A 43 21.01 3.87 -15.59
CA PHE A 43 20.38 2.57 -15.31
C PHE A 43 20.82 1.51 -16.30
N HIS A 44 21.42 0.43 -15.81
CA HIS A 44 21.90 -0.66 -16.65
C HIS A 44 20.78 -1.41 -17.38
N ASN A 45 19.57 -1.44 -16.82
CA ASN A 45 18.42 -2.12 -17.41
C ASN A 45 17.09 -1.60 -16.81
N LYS A 46 15.97 -2.04 -17.39
CA LYS A 46 14.62 -1.71 -16.91
C LYS A 46 14.38 -2.18 -15.47
N ALA A 47 14.90 -3.34 -15.08
CA ALA A 47 14.70 -3.87 -13.73
C ALA A 47 15.32 -2.97 -12.64
N ALA A 48 16.42 -2.28 -12.94
CA ALA A 48 16.99 -1.27 -12.04
C ALA A 48 16.07 -0.06 -11.86
N ILE A 49 15.44 0.41 -12.95
CA ILE A 49 14.44 1.49 -12.89
C ILE A 49 13.22 1.04 -12.07
N VAL A 50 12.71 -0.18 -12.32
CA VAL A 50 11.57 -0.73 -11.57
C VAL A 50 11.90 -0.81 -10.08
N TYR A 51 13.07 -1.31 -9.72
CA TYR A 51 13.50 -1.38 -8.32
C TYR A 51 13.52 -0.01 -7.65
N GLU A 52 14.13 0.99 -8.30
CA GLU A 52 14.27 2.35 -7.75
C GLU A 52 12.92 3.09 -7.67
N VAL A 53 12.03 2.91 -8.66
CA VAL A 53 10.66 3.42 -8.60
C VAL A 53 9.88 2.78 -7.45
N THR A 54 9.96 1.46 -7.29
CA THR A 54 9.31 0.73 -6.19
C THR A 54 9.86 1.14 -4.83
N LEU A 55 11.18 1.33 -4.71
CA LEU A 55 11.82 1.79 -3.48
C LEU A 55 11.30 3.17 -3.10
N ALA A 56 11.34 4.13 -4.04
CA ALA A 56 10.85 5.49 -3.81
C ALA A 56 9.36 5.52 -3.44
N HIS A 57 8.55 4.62 -4.02
CA HIS A 57 7.13 4.48 -3.66
C HIS A 57 6.94 4.10 -2.20
N PHE A 58 7.61 3.03 -1.73
CA PHE A 58 7.48 2.58 -0.34
C PHE A 58 8.10 3.57 0.65
N GLU A 59 9.21 4.23 0.32
CA GLU A 59 9.78 5.29 1.16
C GLU A 59 8.81 6.47 1.33
N ALA A 60 8.13 6.88 0.27
CA ALA A 60 7.12 7.93 0.32
C ALA A 60 5.89 7.50 1.13
N GLU A 61 5.44 6.25 0.97
CA GLU A 61 4.35 5.67 1.74
C GLU A 61 4.68 5.61 3.24
N GLU A 62 5.86 5.09 3.60
CA GLU A 62 6.33 5.03 4.98
C GLU A 62 6.36 6.41 5.62
N GLN A 63 6.93 7.40 4.94
CA GLN A 63 6.99 8.77 5.44
C GLN A 63 5.60 9.37 5.64
N MET A 64 4.69 9.17 4.69
CA MET A 64 3.31 9.65 4.79
C MET A 64 2.58 9.00 5.98
N GLN A 65 2.72 7.68 6.17
CA GLN A 65 2.10 6.98 7.31
C GLN A 65 2.66 7.47 8.65
N LEU A 66 3.97 7.74 8.72
CA LEU A 66 4.59 8.31 9.94
C LEU A 66 4.05 9.72 10.24
N GLU A 67 3.82 10.56 9.24
CA GLU A 67 3.24 11.89 9.46
C GLU A 67 1.76 11.82 9.88
N LEU A 68 0.97 10.89 9.33
CA LEU A 68 -0.41 10.66 9.79
C LEU A 68 -0.45 10.16 11.24
N SER A 69 0.45 9.24 11.61
CA SER A 69 0.56 8.69 12.96
C SER A 69 0.79 9.79 14.01
N LYS A 70 1.60 10.81 13.68
CA LYS A 70 1.84 11.98 14.54
C LYS A 70 0.62 12.87 14.75
N GLN A 71 -0.31 12.88 13.80
CA GLN A 71 -1.52 13.72 13.84
C GLN A 71 -2.67 13.03 14.58
N ALA A 72 -2.62 11.70 14.72
CA ALA A 72 -3.68 10.92 15.33
C ALA A 72 -3.71 11.09 16.86
N GLU A 73 -4.87 11.50 17.39
CA GLU A 73 -5.08 11.69 18.83
C GLU A 73 -5.03 10.35 19.58
N ASN A 74 -5.46 9.27 18.93
CA ASN A 74 -5.51 7.93 19.51
C ASN A 74 -5.21 6.83 18.48
N ALA A 75 -4.96 5.60 18.95
CA ALA A 75 -4.61 4.47 18.10
C ALA A 75 -5.72 4.11 17.09
N LEU A 76 -6.98 4.26 17.47
CA LEU A 76 -8.09 3.95 16.59
C LEU A 76 -8.19 4.98 15.45
N GLU A 77 -8.04 6.26 15.77
CA GLU A 77 -8.01 7.33 14.77
C GLU A 77 -6.88 7.13 13.77
N GLU A 78 -5.68 6.77 14.25
CA GLU A 78 -4.51 6.46 13.43
C GLU A 78 -4.84 5.44 12.33
N LEU A 79 -5.52 4.34 12.67
CA LEU A 79 -5.95 3.34 11.70
C LEU A 79 -7.02 3.87 10.73
N THR A 80 -7.97 4.67 11.22
CA THR A 80 -9.02 5.22 10.34
C THR A 80 -8.51 6.28 9.37
N LEU A 81 -7.48 7.03 9.75
CA LEU A 81 -6.80 8.00 8.87
C LEU A 81 -6.08 7.31 7.69
N LEU A 82 -5.75 6.02 7.83
CA LEU A 82 -5.20 5.23 6.73
C LEU A 82 -6.26 4.80 5.72
N ILE A 83 -7.56 4.84 6.05
CA ILE A 83 -8.62 4.36 5.16
C ILE A 83 -8.63 5.12 3.83
N PRO A 84 -8.70 6.46 3.78
CA PRO A 84 -8.67 7.19 2.51
C PRO A 84 -7.43 6.88 1.67
N TYR A 85 -6.30 6.61 2.34
CA TYR A 85 -5.08 6.19 1.66
C TYR A 85 -5.22 4.80 1.05
N LEU A 86 -5.72 3.79 1.78
CA LEU A 86 -5.98 2.46 1.24
C LEU A 86 -6.89 2.52 0.01
N ILE A 87 -7.99 3.26 0.12
CA ILE A 87 -8.96 3.46 -0.98
C ILE A 87 -8.25 4.04 -2.21
N ARG A 88 -7.46 5.08 -2.00
CA ARG A 88 -6.72 5.74 -3.07
C ARG A 88 -5.68 4.82 -3.69
N SER A 89 -4.85 4.15 -2.91
CA SER A 89 -3.79 3.27 -3.39
C SER A 89 -4.33 2.14 -4.25
N PHE A 90 -5.42 1.48 -3.82
CA PHE A 90 -6.04 0.40 -4.61
C PHE A 90 -6.79 0.90 -5.85
N LYS A 91 -7.23 2.16 -5.86
CA LYS A 91 -7.85 2.78 -7.04
C LYS A 91 -6.80 3.25 -8.06
N GLU A 92 -5.68 3.79 -7.58
CA GLU A 92 -4.66 4.42 -8.41
C GLU A 92 -3.64 3.41 -8.94
N ILE A 93 -3.28 2.40 -8.15
CA ILE A 93 -2.32 1.37 -8.57
C ILE A 93 -3.07 0.22 -9.25
N PRO A 94 -2.89 0.00 -10.56
CA PRO A 94 -3.55 -1.10 -11.23
C PRO A 94 -3.08 -2.43 -10.64
N THR A 95 -4.00 -3.35 -10.34
CA THR A 95 -3.64 -4.66 -9.76
C THR A 95 -2.67 -5.44 -10.65
N GLN A 96 -2.78 -5.27 -11.98
CA GLN A 96 -1.84 -5.83 -12.95
C GLN A 96 -0.38 -5.43 -12.65
N LEU A 97 -0.13 -4.19 -12.21
CA LEU A 97 1.22 -3.71 -11.88
C LEU A 97 1.82 -4.50 -10.71
N ILE A 98 1.01 -4.74 -9.66
CA ILE A 98 1.41 -5.54 -8.49
C ILE A 98 1.78 -6.96 -8.92
N PHE A 99 0.99 -7.56 -9.81
CA PHE A 99 1.25 -8.90 -10.32
C PHE A 99 2.46 -8.99 -11.22
N GLU A 100 2.69 -7.97 -12.05
CA GLU A 100 3.89 -7.90 -12.86
C GLU A 100 5.15 -7.75 -11.99
N LEU A 101 5.07 -6.93 -10.94
CA LEU A 101 6.13 -6.75 -9.95
C LEU A 101 6.48 -8.09 -9.29
N GLN A 102 5.48 -8.81 -8.78
CA GLN A 102 5.65 -10.11 -8.12
C GLN A 102 6.24 -11.17 -9.05
N LYS A 103 5.70 -11.28 -10.28
CA LYS A 103 6.04 -12.37 -11.20
C LYS A 103 7.37 -12.17 -11.94
N TYR A 104 7.71 -10.94 -12.30
CA TYR A 104 8.83 -10.67 -13.21
C TYR A 104 9.97 -9.85 -12.58
N TYR A 105 9.76 -9.23 -11.40
CA TYR A 105 10.76 -8.37 -10.76
C TYR A 105 10.99 -8.76 -9.29
N PRO A 106 11.53 -9.97 -9.01
CA PRO A 106 11.62 -10.51 -7.65
C PRO A 106 12.43 -9.63 -6.68
N LYS A 107 13.46 -8.91 -7.16
CA LYS A 107 14.21 -7.95 -6.32
C LYS A 107 13.38 -6.74 -5.91
N ALA A 108 12.51 -6.26 -6.80
CA ALA A 108 11.59 -5.17 -6.47
C ALA A 108 10.44 -5.69 -5.60
N TRP A 109 9.96 -6.91 -5.82
CA TRP A 109 8.99 -7.57 -4.94
C TRP A 109 9.50 -7.74 -3.50
N GLN A 110 10.80 -8.03 -3.33
CA GLN A 110 11.42 -8.08 -2.00
C GLN A 110 11.31 -6.76 -1.23
N LEU A 111 11.16 -5.61 -1.90
CA LEU A 111 10.90 -4.33 -1.23
C LEU A 111 9.51 -4.31 -0.60
N PHE A 112 8.50 -4.88 -1.25
CA PHE A 112 7.16 -5.04 -0.67
C PHE A 112 7.17 -5.97 0.54
N GLU A 113 7.86 -7.11 0.44
CA GLU A 113 8.03 -8.03 1.56
C GLU A 113 8.76 -7.37 2.73
N ARG A 114 9.82 -6.61 2.46
CA ARG A 114 10.53 -5.82 3.46
C ARG A 114 9.60 -4.77 4.08
N HIS A 115 8.85 -4.03 3.29
CA HIS A 115 7.92 -3.01 3.78
C HIS A 115 6.89 -3.63 4.74
N LYS A 116 6.27 -4.76 4.37
CA LYS A 116 5.36 -5.50 5.27
C LYS A 116 6.04 -5.89 6.58
N GLN A 117 7.21 -6.53 6.52
CA GLN A 117 7.85 -7.14 7.69
C GLN A 117 8.58 -6.13 8.58
N ALA A 118 9.26 -5.16 7.99
CA ALA A 118 10.10 -4.21 8.72
C ALA A 118 9.34 -2.93 9.13
N PHE A 119 8.27 -2.57 8.43
CA PHE A 119 7.52 -1.36 8.70
C PHE A 119 6.09 -1.67 9.17
N ILE A 120 5.24 -2.27 8.31
CA ILE A 120 3.82 -2.48 8.64
C ILE A 120 3.66 -3.32 9.91
N LEU A 121 4.39 -4.43 10.04
CA LEU A 121 4.30 -5.29 11.22
C LEU A 121 4.62 -4.52 12.51
N VAL A 122 5.66 -3.68 12.48
CA VAL A 122 6.07 -2.86 13.62
C VAL A 122 4.98 -1.83 13.94
N LYS A 123 4.50 -1.10 12.94
CA LYS A 123 3.45 -0.09 13.11
C LYS A 123 2.15 -0.68 13.65
N VAL A 124 1.72 -1.84 13.14
CA VAL A 124 0.52 -2.53 13.65
C VAL A 124 0.71 -2.95 15.10
N ARG A 125 1.88 -3.47 15.49
CA ARG A 125 2.16 -3.82 16.89
C ARG A 125 2.09 -2.61 17.81
N GLU A 126 2.80 -1.53 17.45
CA GLU A 126 2.79 -0.28 18.21
C GLU A 126 1.37 0.27 18.39
N ASN A 127 0.59 0.27 17.33
CA ASN A 127 -0.79 0.73 17.33
C ASN A 127 -1.68 -0.16 18.22
N LEU A 128 -1.57 -1.49 18.13
CA LEU A 128 -2.30 -2.43 18.99
C LEU A 128 -1.98 -2.20 20.47
N GLU A 129 -0.70 -2.09 20.81
CA GLU A 129 -0.27 -1.84 22.19
C GLU A 129 -0.77 -0.49 22.71
N ARG A 130 -0.72 0.55 21.87
CA ARG A 130 -1.27 1.88 22.19
C ARG A 130 -2.77 1.82 22.43
N GLY A 131 -3.54 1.19 21.55
CA GLY A 131 -4.99 1.10 21.67
C GLY A 131 -5.45 0.27 22.88
N ILE A 132 -4.66 -0.74 23.30
CA ILE A 132 -4.89 -1.44 24.56
C ILE A 132 -4.68 -0.50 25.75
N ARG A 133 -3.57 0.26 25.78
CA ARG A 133 -3.30 1.23 26.86
C ARG A 133 -4.36 2.33 26.95
N GLU A 134 -4.89 2.78 25.82
CA GLU A 134 -5.97 3.78 25.74
C GLU A 134 -7.37 3.23 26.09
N GLY A 135 -7.47 1.90 26.27
CA GLY A 135 -8.73 1.19 26.52
C GLY A 135 -9.68 1.15 25.31
N LEU A 136 -9.18 1.47 24.11
CA LEU A 136 -9.93 1.46 22.86
C LEU A 136 -9.92 0.08 22.20
N TYR A 137 -8.92 -0.75 22.49
CA TYR A 137 -8.85 -2.14 22.02
C TYR A 137 -9.09 -3.11 23.18
N ARG A 138 -9.50 -4.35 22.86
CA ARG A 138 -9.72 -5.41 23.83
C ARG A 138 -8.40 -5.76 24.54
N ALA A 139 -8.40 -5.78 25.87
CA ALA A 139 -7.18 -5.99 26.66
C ALA A 139 -6.55 -7.39 26.54
N ASN A 140 -7.30 -8.37 26.05
CA ASN A 140 -6.89 -9.78 25.94
C ASN A 140 -6.45 -10.20 24.54
N ILE A 141 -6.24 -9.26 23.60
CA ILE A 141 -5.78 -9.63 22.25
C ILE A 141 -4.30 -10.01 22.26
N PRO A 142 -3.93 -11.14 21.63
CA PRO A 142 -2.53 -11.51 21.47
C PRO A 142 -1.88 -10.63 20.40
N VAL A 143 -1.20 -9.56 20.81
CA VAL A 143 -0.65 -8.49 19.93
C VAL A 143 0.13 -9.05 18.74
N GLU A 144 1.12 -9.92 18.97
CA GLU A 144 1.97 -10.47 17.91
C GLU A 144 1.17 -11.31 16.90
N LEU A 145 0.21 -12.11 17.39
CA LEU A 145 -0.65 -12.91 16.52
C LEU A 145 -1.55 -12.01 15.67
N MET A 146 -2.19 -11.01 16.28
CA MET A 146 -3.07 -10.09 15.56
C MET A 146 -2.30 -9.27 14.52
N ALA A 147 -1.08 -8.84 14.84
CA ALA A 147 -0.23 -8.12 13.88
C ALA A 147 0.14 -9.00 12.66
N ARG A 148 0.44 -10.29 12.88
CA ARG A 148 0.68 -11.24 11.78
C ARG A 148 -0.58 -11.55 10.97
N ILE A 149 -1.74 -11.67 11.63
CA ILE A 149 -3.03 -11.82 10.94
C ILE A 149 -3.30 -10.59 10.06
N ARG A 150 -2.98 -9.38 10.52
CA ARG A 150 -3.14 -8.16 9.71
C ARG A 150 -2.29 -8.21 8.45
N LEU A 151 -1.04 -8.67 8.54
CA LEU A 151 -0.17 -8.88 7.37
C LEU A 151 -0.75 -9.96 6.44
N ALA A 152 -1.23 -11.08 7.00
CA ALA A 152 -1.86 -12.13 6.21
C ALA A 152 -3.11 -11.65 5.46
N HIS A 153 -3.89 -10.73 6.03
CA HIS A 153 -4.99 -10.07 5.30
C HIS A 153 -4.47 -9.25 4.11
N ILE A 154 -3.32 -8.57 4.22
CA ILE A 154 -2.73 -7.84 3.08
C ILE A 154 -2.42 -8.83 1.96
N ASP A 155 -1.78 -9.96 2.27
CA ASP A 155 -1.43 -10.97 1.27
C ASP A 155 -2.66 -11.65 0.66
N ALA A 156 -3.63 -12.01 1.50
CA ALA A 156 -4.88 -12.61 1.04
C ALA A 156 -5.66 -11.67 0.12
N GLY A 157 -5.77 -10.38 0.46
CA GLY A 157 -6.47 -9.39 -0.35
C GLY A 157 -5.76 -9.03 -1.66
N LEU A 158 -4.51 -9.48 -1.86
CA LEU A 158 -3.78 -9.39 -3.13
C LEU A 158 -3.77 -10.72 -3.91
N SER A 159 -4.35 -11.79 -3.37
CA SER A 159 -4.31 -13.10 -4.00
C SER A 159 -5.35 -13.21 -5.13
N GLN A 160 -4.87 -13.37 -6.38
CA GLN A 160 -5.74 -13.65 -7.53
C GLN A 160 -6.41 -15.02 -7.46
N GLU A 161 -5.83 -15.96 -6.70
CA GLU A 161 -6.40 -17.29 -6.52
C GLU A 161 -7.63 -17.24 -5.61
N LEU A 162 -7.57 -16.42 -4.56
CA LEU A 162 -8.69 -16.23 -3.63
C LEU A 162 -9.71 -15.23 -4.16
N PHE A 163 -9.25 -14.17 -4.84
CA PHE A 163 -10.09 -13.08 -5.34
C PHE A 163 -9.73 -12.79 -6.81
N PRO A 164 -10.30 -13.53 -7.78
CA PRO A 164 -10.05 -13.28 -9.20
C PRO A 164 -10.44 -11.85 -9.59
N PRO A 165 -9.58 -11.08 -10.30
CA PRO A 165 -9.84 -9.67 -10.61
C PRO A 165 -11.00 -9.44 -11.60
N GLN A 166 -11.47 -10.49 -12.27
CA GLN A 166 -12.68 -10.44 -13.11
C GLN A 166 -13.97 -10.43 -12.27
N GLU A 167 -13.89 -10.90 -11.02
CA GLU A 167 -15.02 -11.06 -10.11
C GLU A 167 -14.97 -10.07 -8.94
N PHE A 168 -13.77 -9.72 -8.47
CA PHE A 168 -13.57 -8.92 -7.26
C PHE A 168 -12.75 -7.65 -7.49
N ASP A 169 -13.22 -6.55 -6.92
CA ASP A 169 -12.42 -5.34 -6.73
C ASP A 169 -11.49 -5.53 -5.52
N HIS A 170 -10.17 -5.56 -5.76
CA HIS A 170 -9.20 -5.83 -4.70
C HIS A 170 -9.12 -4.70 -3.66
N GLY A 171 -9.50 -3.47 -4.04
CA GLY A 171 -9.61 -2.37 -3.09
C GLY A 171 -10.77 -2.58 -2.11
N GLU A 172 -11.91 -3.04 -2.63
CA GLU A 172 -13.06 -3.43 -1.80
C GLU A 172 -12.72 -4.61 -0.88
N VAL A 173 -12.06 -5.66 -1.41
CA VAL A 173 -11.61 -6.81 -0.61
C VAL A 173 -10.71 -6.36 0.55
N GLN A 174 -9.73 -5.51 0.27
CA GLN A 174 -8.80 -5.04 1.30
C GLN A 174 -9.46 -4.13 2.33
N LEU A 175 -10.38 -3.26 1.90
CA LEU A 175 -11.15 -2.43 2.82
C LEU A 175 -12.02 -3.33 3.72
N GLN A 176 -12.70 -4.32 3.16
CA GLN A 176 -13.56 -5.22 3.93
C GLN A 176 -12.76 -6.05 4.95
N MET A 177 -11.58 -6.55 4.57
CA MET A 177 -10.66 -7.24 5.48
C MET A 177 -10.14 -6.32 6.58
N PHE A 178 -9.87 -5.05 6.27
CA PHE A 178 -9.43 -4.06 7.22
C PHE A 178 -10.54 -3.72 8.22
N GLU A 179 -11.77 -3.51 7.76
CA GLU A 179 -12.94 -3.29 8.62
C GLU A 179 -13.19 -4.47 9.55
N LEU A 180 -13.20 -5.70 9.01
CA LEU A 180 -13.37 -6.92 9.81
C LEU A 180 -12.30 -7.00 10.92
N TYR A 181 -11.05 -6.68 10.57
CA TYR A 181 -9.95 -6.63 11.52
C TYR A 181 -10.18 -5.58 12.61
N MET A 182 -10.53 -4.34 12.25
CA MET A 182 -10.80 -3.26 13.21
C MET A 182 -11.95 -3.60 14.16
N TYR A 183 -13.10 -4.02 13.62
CA TYR A 183 -14.26 -4.42 14.45
C TYR A 183 -13.96 -5.63 15.33
N GLY A 184 -13.00 -6.48 14.92
CA GLY A 184 -12.50 -7.59 15.71
C GLY A 184 -11.63 -7.17 16.88
N ILE A 185 -10.85 -6.08 16.80
CA ILE A 185 -9.88 -5.70 17.86
C ILE A 185 -10.42 -4.68 18.87
N VAL A 186 -11.40 -3.86 18.49
CA VAL A 186 -11.92 -2.78 19.35
C VAL A 186 -12.65 -3.29 20.60
N SER A 187 -12.50 -2.59 21.72
CA SER A 187 -13.33 -2.74 22.92
C SER A 187 -14.73 -2.16 22.69
N ASP A 188 -15.66 -2.30 23.63
CA ASP A 188 -16.98 -1.66 23.53
C ASP A 188 -16.87 -0.12 23.43
N LYS A 189 -15.95 0.48 24.20
CA LYS A 189 -15.61 1.90 24.12
C LYS A 189 -15.06 2.26 22.73
N GLY A 190 -14.11 1.47 22.24
CA GLY A 190 -13.52 1.69 20.91
C GLY A 190 -14.53 1.52 19.78
N ARG A 191 -15.48 0.59 19.90
CA ARG A 191 -16.52 0.34 18.90
C ARG A 191 -17.44 1.54 18.72
N ALA A 192 -17.85 2.19 19.81
CA ALA A 192 -18.65 3.41 19.73
C ALA A 192 -17.92 4.51 18.96
N LEU A 193 -16.62 4.70 19.24
CA LEU A 193 -15.79 5.69 18.57
C LEU A 193 -15.51 5.32 17.10
N LEU A 194 -15.25 4.04 16.81
CA LEU A 194 -15.03 3.55 15.46
C LEU A 194 -16.23 3.86 14.57
N ASN A 195 -17.45 3.61 15.04
CA ASN A 195 -18.66 3.93 14.29
C ASN A 195 -18.73 5.43 13.95
N THR A 196 -18.32 6.32 14.87
CA THR A 196 -18.24 7.76 14.60
C THR A 196 -17.23 8.10 13.50
N TYR A 197 -16.05 7.47 13.50
CA TYR A 197 -15.05 7.67 12.45
C TYR A 197 -15.50 7.10 11.10
N MET A 198 -16.06 5.89 11.08
CA MET A 198 -16.52 5.24 9.85
C MET A 198 -17.65 6.00 9.16
N ASN A 199 -18.50 6.71 9.90
CA ASN A 199 -19.52 7.58 9.32
C ASN A 199 -18.94 8.77 8.52
N LYS A 200 -17.68 9.14 8.76
CA LYS A 200 -16.97 10.19 8.01
C LYS A 200 -16.24 9.64 6.80
N VAL A 201 -16.04 8.33 6.72
CA VAL A 201 -15.41 7.68 5.57
C VAL A 201 -16.44 7.66 4.42
N PRO A 202 -16.09 8.12 3.21
CA PRO A 202 -17.00 8.05 2.07
C PRO A 202 -17.45 6.60 1.81
N GLN A 203 -18.76 6.33 1.91
CA GLN A 203 -19.34 4.99 1.75
C GLN A 203 -19.42 4.49 0.29
N GLN A 204 -18.54 4.93 -0.62
CA GLN A 204 -18.63 4.54 -2.03
C GLN A 204 -17.28 4.09 -2.60
N ILE A 205 -17.08 2.78 -2.57
CA ILE A 205 -16.21 2.04 -3.48
C ILE A 205 -17.06 0.89 -4.00
N GLY A 206 -18.00 1.16 -4.90
CA GLY A 206 -18.96 0.11 -5.24
C GLY A 206 -20.13 0.45 -6.14
N LYS A 207 -20.09 1.55 -6.89
CA LYS A 207 -20.96 1.69 -8.06
C LYS A 207 -20.09 1.85 -9.30
N LYS A 208 -19.69 0.71 -9.86
CA LYS A 208 -19.55 0.62 -11.32
C LYS A 208 -20.97 0.76 -11.86
N GLU A 209 -21.27 1.91 -12.46
CA GLU A 209 -22.32 1.98 -13.48
C GLU A 209 -21.86 1.21 -14.72
#